data_AF-A0A920J8Q4-F1
#
_entry.id   AF-A0A920J8Q4-F1
#
_cell.length_a   1.000
_cell.length_b   1.000
_cell.length_c   1.000
_cell.angle_alpha   90.00
_cell.angle_beta   90.00
_cell.angle_gamma   90.00
#
_symmetry.space_group_name_H-M   'P 1'
#
loop_
_entity.id
_entity.type
_entity.pdbx_description
1 polymer ?
#
loop_
_entity_poly.entity_id
_entity_poly.type
_entity_poly.pdbx_seq_one_letter_code
_entity_poly.pdbx_strand_id
1 'polypeptide(L)' 'MSKSKPIYLDYASTTPVDERVAEKMLEYMTFNNNFGNAASRSHSFGGRLMRL' A
#
# COMPACT_ATOMS: atom_id res chain seq x y z
N MET A 1 3.14 30.79 -18.68
CA MET A 1 4.29 29.86 -18.71
C MET A 1 3.93 28.62 -17.93
N SER A 2 3.94 27.44 -18.56
CA SER A 2 3.78 26.17 -17.84
C SER A 2 5.02 25.91 -16.98
N LYS A 3 4.84 25.78 -15.67
CA LYS A 3 5.94 25.45 -14.74
C LYS A 3 6.40 24.02 -15.03
N SER A 4 7.64 23.84 -15.50
CA SER A 4 8.24 22.51 -15.57
C SER A 4 8.46 21.99 -14.15
N LYS A 5 8.04 20.76 -13.88
CA LYS A 5 8.35 20.10 -12.60
C LYS A 5 9.88 19.95 -12.48
N PRO A 6 10.46 20.10 -11.28
CA PRO A 6 11.87 19.85 -11.08
C PRO A 6 12.20 18.38 -11.40
N ILE A 7 13.39 18.15 -11.96
CA ILE A 7 13.89 16.78 -12.21
C ILE A 7 14.33 16.20 -10.86
N TYR A 8 13.82 15.01 -10.52
CA TYR A 8 14.19 14.30 -9.30
C TYR A 8 15.37 13.37 -9.58
N LEU A 9 16.53 13.64 -8.97
CA LEU A 9 17.77 12.85 -9.14
C LEU A 9 18.31 12.30 -7.81
N ASP A 10 17.50 12.32 -6.74
CA ASP A 10 17.90 11.90 -5.39
C ASP A 10 17.33 10.52 -5.01
N TYR A 11 17.44 9.55 -5.93
CA TYR A 11 16.93 8.18 -5.73
C TYR A 11 17.69 7.40 -4.64
N ALA A 12 18.88 7.84 -4.25
CA ALA A 12 19.64 7.24 -3.15
C ALA A 12 19.08 7.59 -1.77
N SER A 13 18.38 8.72 -1.65
CA SER A 13 17.68 9.13 -0.43
C SER A 13 16.38 8.33 -0.24
N THR A 14 15.53 8.32 -1.27
CA THR A 14 14.31 7.50 -1.33
C THR A 14 13.79 7.43 -2.77
N THR A 15 12.80 6.58 -3.02
CA THR A 15 12.22 6.38 -4.35
C THR A 15 10.70 6.53 -4.32
N PRO A 16 10.07 7.04 -5.39
CA PRO A 16 8.63 6.92 -5.56
C PRO A 16 8.20 5.45 -5.50
N VAL A 17 7.07 5.18 -4.88
CA VAL A 17 6.48 3.84 -4.85
C VAL A 17 6.03 3.48 -6.27
N ASP A 18 6.39 2.28 -6.74
CA ASP A 18 5.89 1.73 -8.01
C ASP A 18 4.36 1.60 -7.96
N GLU A 19 3.66 1.98 -9.02
CA GLU A 19 2.19 1.97 -9.07
C GLU A 19 1.61 0.60 -8.69
N ARG A 20 2.25 -0.49 -9.12
CA ARG A 20 1.80 -1.87 -8.81
C ARG A 20 1.91 -2.17 -7.32
N VAL A 21 2.90 -1.60 -6.64
CA VAL A 21 3.06 -1.73 -5.18
C VAL A 21 1.95 -0.95 -4.48
N ALA A 22 1.69 0.29 -4.92
CA ALA A 22 0.63 1.12 -4.36
C ALA A 22 -0.75 0.46 -4.50
N GLU A 23 -1.06 -0.07 -5.69
CA GLU A 23 -2.31 -0.81 -5.96
C GLU A 23 -2.48 -2.00 -5.02
N LYS A 24 -1.42 -2.79 -4.83
CA LYS A 24 -1.46 -3.92 -3.89
C LYS A 24 -1.60 -3.51 -2.44
N MET A 25 -0.98 -2.41 -2.01
CA MET A 25 -1.15 -1.90 -0.65
C MET A 25 -2.58 -1.44 -0.39
N LEU A 26 -3.23 -0.81 -1.37
CA LEU A 26 -4.61 -0.32 -1.24
C LEU A 26 -5.64 -1.44 -0.99
N GLU A 27 -5.36 -2.68 -1.42
CA GLU A 27 -6.18 -3.86 -1.11
C GLU A 27 -6.28 -4.16 0.41
N TYR A 28 -5.46 -3.53 1.25
CA TYR A 28 -5.41 -3.77 2.70
C TYR A 28 -5.79 -2.56 3.56
N MET A 29 -6.22 -1.45 2.95
CA MET A 29 -6.43 -0.19 3.69
C MET A 29 -7.90 0.15 3.98
N THR A 30 -8.83 -0.31 3.15
CA THR A 30 -10.24 0.12 3.22
C THR A 30 -11.18 -1.00 3.67
N PHE A 31 -12.34 -0.62 4.21
CA PHE A 31 -13.35 -1.57 4.74
C PHE A 31 -13.88 -2.57 3.71
N ASN A 32 -13.82 -2.23 2.43
CA ASN A 32 -14.29 -3.09 1.36
C ASN A 32 -13.35 -4.27 1.09
N ASN A 33 -12.11 -4.21 1.60
CA ASN A 33 -11.08 -5.22 1.35
C ASN A 33 -10.48 -5.78 2.66
N ASN A 34 -9.20 -6.18 2.64
CA ASN A 34 -8.55 -6.92 3.71
C ASN A 34 -7.87 -5.99 4.75
N PHE A 35 -8.66 -5.23 5.50
CA PHE A 35 -8.16 -4.25 6.48
C PHE A 35 -7.87 -4.81 7.89
N GLY A 36 -7.99 -6.12 8.09
CA GLY A 36 -7.93 -6.74 9.43
C GLY A 36 -6.59 -6.60 10.15
N ASN A 37 -6.53 -7.04 11.40
CA ASN A 37 -5.27 -7.29 12.10
C ASN A 37 -4.87 -8.76 11.95
N ALA A 38 -3.67 -9.04 11.46
CA ALA A 38 -3.16 -10.41 11.27
C ALA A 38 -3.05 -11.20 12.60
N ALA A 39 -2.91 -10.52 13.74
CA ALA A 39 -2.90 -11.17 15.05
C ALA A 39 -4.29 -11.62 15.54
N SER A 40 -5.38 -11.11 14.95
CA SER A 40 -6.74 -11.44 15.35
C SER A 40 -7.16 -12.83 14.86
N ARG A 41 -7.20 -13.82 15.75
CA ARG A 41 -7.54 -15.21 15.42
C ARG A 41 -9.00 -15.59 15.68
N SER A 42 -9.76 -14.73 16.36
CA SER A 42 -11.12 -15.03 16.84
C SER A 42 -12.25 -14.60 15.91
N HIS A 43 -11.95 -13.84 14.84
CA HIS A 43 -12.96 -13.35 13.91
C HIS A 43 -12.48 -13.38 12.46
N SER A 44 -13.42 -13.39 11.52
CA SER A 44 -13.16 -13.55 10.09
C SER A 44 -12.25 -12.48 9.49
N PHE A 45 -12.24 -11.25 10.02
CA PHE A 45 -11.36 -10.18 9.51
C PHE A 45 -9.86 -10.51 9.59
N GLY A 46 -9.38 -11.15 10.66
CA GLY A 46 -7.98 -11.57 10.75
C GLY A 46 -7.71 -12.89 10.03
N GLY A 47 -8.70 -13.81 10.02
CA GLY A 47 -8.61 -15.05 9.26
C GLY A 47 -8.43 -14.86 7.73
N ARG A 48 -8.94 -13.76 7.16
CA ARG A 48 -8.74 -13.41 5.74
C ARG A 48 -7.30 -13.01 5.41
N LEU A 49 -6.50 -12.56 6.38
CA LEU A 49 -5.11 -12.14 6.17
C LEU A 49 -4.11 -13.29 6.22
N MET A 50 -4.46 -14.39 6.87
CA MET A 50 -3.56 -15.54 7.09
C MET A 50 -3.54 -16.53 5.91
N ARG A 51 -4.22 -16.21 4.80
CA ARG A 51 -4.42 -17.11 3.64
C ARG A 51 -3.72 -16.66 2.35
N LEU A 52 -2.83 -15.67 2.44
CA LEU A 52 -1.90 -15.30 1.38
C LEU A 52 -0.66 -16.20 1.45
#